data_AF-A0A1J5K9G9-F1
#
_entry.id   AF-A0A1J5K9G9-F1
#
_cell.length_a   1.000
_cell.length_b   1.000
_cell.length_c   1.000
_cell.angle_alpha   90.00
_cell.angle_beta   90.00
_cell.angle_gamma   90.00
#
_symmetry.space_group_name_H-M   'P 1'
#
loop_
_entity.id
_entity.type
_entity.pdbx_description
1 polymer ?
#
loop_
_entity_poly.entity_id
_entity_poly.type
_entity_poly.pdbx_seq_one_letter_code
_entity_poly.pdbx_strand_id
1 'polypeptide(L)'
;MNIFERIMQHMDLLGGLTDASNGLLAAAKNGRIDLIEQITDNRERLISIIKTFQSGIEEDVTNLKAGDVTRAEIEILKTWSQEVNQIVLHNDNLDTEVLEALSDQKDQTTQEIASVFKNRQSVKGYNLSSVKK
;
A
#
# COMPACT_ATOMS: atom_id res chain seq x y z
N MET A 1 1.04 -11.76 27.24
CA MET A 1 0.15 -10.74 26.64
C MET A 1 -1.23 -11.36 26.56
N ASN A 2 -2.24 -10.68 27.09
CA ASN A 2 -3.62 -11.14 26.96
C ASN A 2 -4.06 -11.02 25.48
N ILE A 3 -4.96 -11.90 25.01
CA ILE A 3 -5.53 -11.85 23.65
C ILE A 3 -6.04 -10.45 23.27
N PHE A 4 -6.65 -9.70 24.19
CA PHE A 4 -7.15 -8.35 23.93
C PHE A 4 -6.03 -7.32 23.74
N GLU A 5 -4.94 -7.44 24.48
CA GLU A 5 -3.75 -6.61 24.27
C GLU A 5 -3.13 -6.90 22.89
N ARG A 6 -3.09 -8.19 22.49
CA ARG A 6 -2.63 -8.62 21.17
C ARG A 6 -3.51 -8.06 20.05
N ILE A 7 -4.83 -8.08 20.25
CA ILE A 7 -5.82 -7.50 19.32
C ILE A 7 -5.59 -5.99 19.16
N MET A 8 -5.43 -5.24 20.25
CA MET A 8 -5.18 -3.79 20.15
C MET A 8 -3.90 -3.51 19.36
N GLN A 9 -2.80 -4.19 19.66
CA GLN A 9 -1.54 -4.04 18.91
C GLN A 9 -1.70 -4.43 17.43
N HIS A 10 -2.46 -5.48 17.14
CA HIS A 10 -2.76 -5.87 15.77
C HIS A 10 -3.54 -4.79 15.01
N MET A 11 -4.52 -4.16 15.66
CA MET A 11 -5.28 -3.05 15.07
C MET A 11 -4.41 -1.81 14.84
N ASP A 12 -3.51 -1.48 15.76
CA ASP A 12 -2.55 -0.39 15.56
C ASP A 12 -1.63 -0.65 14.35
N LEU A 13 -1.14 -1.88 14.20
CA LEU A 13 -0.32 -2.27 13.05
C LEU A 13 -1.09 -2.19 11.73
N LEU A 14 -2.37 -2.59 11.73
CA LEU A 14 -3.26 -2.46 10.56
C LEU A 14 -3.56 -0.98 10.22
N GLY A 15 -3.68 -0.11 11.22
CA GLY A 15 -3.72 1.33 11.03
C GLY A 15 -2.46 1.84 10.34
N GLY A 16 -1.29 1.45 10.85
CA GLY A 16 0.01 1.78 10.24
C GLY A 16 0.16 1.26 8.81
N LEU A 17 -0.40 0.09 8.49
CA LEU A 17 -0.43 -0.42 7.12
C LEU A 17 -1.25 0.50 6.21
N THR A 18 -2.42 0.93 6.68
CA THR A 18 -3.29 1.85 5.93
C THR A 18 -2.62 3.20 5.70
N ASP A 19 -1.93 3.74 6.70
CA ASP A 19 -1.16 4.97 6.56
C ASP A 19 -0.04 4.81 5.53
N ALA A 20 0.67 3.68 5.54
CA ALA A 20 1.70 3.38 4.56
C ALA A 20 1.13 3.23 3.14
N SER A 21 -0.06 2.62 2.99
CA SER A 21 -0.77 2.50 1.70
C SER A 21 -1.20 3.86 1.15
N ASN A 22 -1.71 4.75 2.00
CA ASN A 22 -2.02 6.13 1.61
C ASN A 22 -0.75 6.90 1.23
N GLY A 23 0.34 6.71 1.96
CA GLY A 23 1.65 7.26 1.62
C GLY A 23 2.16 6.76 0.26
N LEU A 24 1.97 5.48 -0.04
CA LEU A 24 2.31 4.86 -1.32
C LEU A 24 1.50 5.49 -2.46
N LEU A 25 0.18 5.63 -2.28
CA LEU A 25 -0.69 6.27 -3.27
C LEU A 25 -0.30 7.72 -3.52
N ALA A 26 0.02 8.47 -2.47
CA ALA A 26 0.50 9.84 -2.61
C ALA A 26 1.85 9.88 -3.36
N ALA A 27 2.78 8.97 -3.07
CA ALA A 27 4.06 8.88 -3.77
C ALA A 27 3.86 8.53 -5.26
N ALA A 28 2.97 7.58 -5.54
CA ALA A 28 2.56 7.20 -6.90
C ALA A 28 1.97 8.41 -7.64
N LYS A 29 0.92 9.06 -7.13
CA LYS A 29 0.30 10.24 -7.77
C LYS A 29 1.27 11.40 -8.02
N ASN A 30 2.33 11.53 -7.22
CA ASN A 30 3.34 12.58 -7.35
C ASN A 30 4.62 12.18 -8.11
N GLY A 31 4.70 10.95 -8.63
CA GLY A 31 5.84 10.47 -9.43
C GLY A 31 7.13 10.31 -8.63
N ARG A 32 7.04 10.10 -7.32
CA ARG A 32 8.19 9.93 -6.43
C ARG A 32 8.66 8.47 -6.42
N ILE A 33 9.18 7.98 -7.54
CA ILE A 33 9.46 6.56 -7.77
C ILE A 33 10.39 5.95 -6.71
N ASP A 34 11.46 6.65 -6.31
CA ASP A 34 12.38 6.15 -5.27
C ASP A 34 11.68 5.92 -3.92
N LEU A 35 10.68 6.75 -3.60
CA LEU A 35 9.90 6.63 -2.37
C LEU A 35 8.90 5.46 -2.44
N ILE A 36 8.40 5.13 -3.63
CA ILE A 36 7.47 4.01 -3.86
C ILE A 36 8.15 2.69 -3.50
N GLU A 37 9.39 2.48 -3.95
CA GLU A 37 10.17 1.29 -3.62
C GLU A 37 10.36 1.16 -2.10
N GLN A 38 10.84 2.23 -1.45
CA GLN A 38 11.05 2.24 0.00
C GLN A 38 9.77 1.96 0.79
N ILE A 39 8.64 2.57 0.41
CA ILE A 39 7.36 2.34 1.10
C ILE A 39 6.89 0.90 0.88
N THR A 40 7.04 0.36 -0.34
CA THR A 40 6.61 -1.01 -0.66
C THR A 40 7.37 -2.05 0.17
N ASP A 41 8.70 -1.94 0.24
CA ASP A 41 9.53 -2.83 1.06
C ASP A 41 9.12 -2.78 2.55
N ASN A 42 8.86 -1.58 3.07
CA ASN A 42 8.43 -1.42 4.45
C ASN A 42 7.02 -1.97 4.68
N ARG A 43 6.09 -1.81 3.72
CA ARG A 43 4.75 -2.40 3.76
C ARG A 43 4.83 -3.93 3.79
N GLU A 44 5.69 -4.54 2.97
CA GLU A 44 5.86 -6.00 2.97
C GLU A 44 6.31 -6.53 4.33
N ARG A 45 7.29 -5.86 4.95
CA ARG A 45 7.75 -6.20 6.31
C ARG A 45 6.62 -6.05 7.34
N LEU A 46 5.86 -4.96 7.26
CA LEU A 46 4.75 -4.70 8.16
C LEU A 46 3.65 -5.77 8.01
N ILE A 47 3.31 -6.15 6.78
CA ILE A 47 2.36 -7.24 6.48
C ILE A 47 2.84 -8.57 7.09
N SER A 48 4.14 -8.87 7.03
CA SER A 48 4.69 -10.07 7.66
C SER A 48 4.52 -10.07 9.19
N ILE A 49 4.72 -8.91 9.83
CA ILE A 49 4.49 -8.75 11.28
C ILE A 49 3.00 -8.91 11.60
N ILE A 50 2.11 -8.24 10.85
CA ILE A 50 0.66 -8.33 11.00
C ILE A 50 0.19 -9.78 10.90
N LYS A 51 0.66 -10.54 9.90
CA LYS A 51 0.34 -11.97 9.75
C LYS A 51 0.73 -12.78 10.99
N THR A 52 1.88 -12.50 11.59
CA THR A 52 2.33 -13.16 12.81
C THR A 52 1.38 -12.89 13.99
N PHE A 53 0.91 -11.64 14.11
CA PHE A 53 -0.09 -11.27 15.11
C PHE A 53 -1.44 -11.94 14.84
N GLN A 54 -1.93 -11.90 13.60
CA GLN A 54 -3.18 -12.53 13.18
C GLN A 54 -3.20 -14.02 13.55
N SER A 55 -2.17 -14.78 13.15
CA SER A 55 -2.09 -16.21 13.47
C SER A 55 -2.02 -16.48 14.98
N GLY A 56 -1.29 -15.63 15.73
CA GLY A 56 -1.24 -15.75 17.18
C GLY A 56 -2.60 -15.49 17.85
N ILE A 57 -3.35 -14.49 17.37
CA ILE A 57 -4.70 -14.24 17.88
C ILE A 57 -5.64 -15.40 17.52
N GLU A 58 -5.59 -15.91 16.29
CA GLU A 58 -6.42 -17.05 15.86
C GLU A 58 -6.15 -18.32 16.67
N GLU A 59 -4.89 -18.58 17.01
CA GLU A 59 -4.50 -19.67 17.92
C GLU A 59 -5.05 -19.43 19.33
N ASP A 60 -4.89 -18.21 19.87
CA ASP A 60 -5.42 -17.83 21.17
C ASP A 60 -6.95 -18.01 21.21
N VAL A 61 -7.68 -17.58 20.16
CA VAL A 61 -9.15 -17.77 20.01
C VAL A 61 -9.52 -19.25 19.97
N THR A 62 -8.80 -20.06 19.20
CA THR A 62 -9.10 -21.50 19.04
C THR A 62 -8.98 -22.26 20.36
N ASN A 63 -8.06 -21.81 21.23
CA ASN A 63 -7.81 -22.42 22.53
C ASN A 63 -8.76 -21.93 23.65
N LEU A 64 -9.65 -20.97 23.37
CA LEU A 64 -10.65 -20.51 24.33
C LEU A 64 -11.68 -21.61 24.61
N LYS A 65 -11.92 -21.90 25.89
CA LYS A 65 -12.97 -22.85 26.30
C LYS A 65 -14.31 -22.12 26.39
N ALA A 66 -15.38 -22.77 25.95
CA ALA A 66 -16.73 -22.18 25.91
C ALA A 66 -17.26 -21.69 27.28
N GLY A 67 -16.69 -22.15 28.40
CA GLY A 67 -17.06 -21.69 29.75
C GLY A 67 -16.22 -20.52 30.27
N ASP A 68 -15.11 -20.18 29.61
CA ASP A 68 -14.12 -19.19 30.07
C ASP A 68 -14.25 -17.84 29.37
N VAL A 69 -15.21 -17.70 28.45
CA VAL A 69 -15.41 -16.48 27.64
C VAL A 69 -16.76 -15.85 27.96
N THR A 70 -16.73 -14.59 28.34
CA THR A 70 -17.93 -13.79 28.57
C THR A 70 -18.55 -13.34 27.24
N ARG A 71 -19.84 -12.97 27.28
CA ARG A 71 -20.52 -12.40 26.12
C ARG A 71 -19.82 -11.14 25.59
N ALA A 72 -19.29 -10.30 26.47
CA ALA A 72 -18.60 -9.08 26.08
C ALA A 72 -17.33 -9.39 25.25
N GLU A 73 -16.57 -10.38 25.68
CA GLU A 73 -15.36 -10.83 24.99
C GLU A 73 -15.67 -11.44 23.61
N ILE A 74 -16.77 -12.20 23.49
CA ILE A 74 -17.25 -12.69 22.20
C ILE A 74 -17.56 -11.55 21.24
N GLU A 75 -18.22 -10.48 21.72
CA GLU A 75 -18.53 -9.32 20.87
C GLU A 75 -17.25 -8.59 20.44
N ILE A 76 -16.24 -8.45 21.32
CA ILE A 76 -14.92 -7.89 20.94
C ILE A 76 -14.29 -8.69 19.81
N LEU A 77 -14.28 -10.03 19.90
CA LEU A 77 -13.70 -10.89 18.86
C LEU A 77 -14.43 -10.77 17.52
N LYS A 78 -15.77 -10.66 17.54
CA LYS A 78 -16.56 -10.44 16.32
C LYS A 78 -16.27 -9.09 15.69
N THR A 79 -16.25 -8.02 16.49
CA THR A 79 -15.93 -6.67 16.02
C THR A 79 -14.53 -6.63 15.42
N TRP A 80 -13.54 -7.17 16.12
CA TRP A 80 -12.18 -7.28 15.62
C TRP A 80 -12.13 -7.98 14.25
N SER A 81 -12.74 -9.15 14.11
CA SER A 81 -12.74 -9.89 12.83
C SER A 81 -13.38 -9.09 11.68
N GLN A 82 -14.47 -8.36 11.97
CA GLN A 82 -15.13 -7.50 10.99
C GLN A 82 -14.25 -6.31 10.59
N GLU A 83 -13.64 -5.63 11.57
CA GLU A 83 -12.75 -4.49 11.33
C GLU A 83 -11.50 -4.88 10.56
N VAL A 84 -10.88 -6.02 10.89
CA VAL A 84 -9.73 -6.56 10.13
C VAL A 84 -10.13 -6.75 8.66
N ASN A 85 -11.28 -7.36 8.40
CA ASN A 85 -11.74 -7.60 7.02
C ASN A 85 -12.00 -6.28 6.28
N GLN A 86 -12.62 -5.30 6.94
CA GLN A 86 -12.84 -3.97 6.35
C GLN A 86 -11.52 -3.26 6.01
N ILE A 87 -10.53 -3.32 6.91
CA ILE A 87 -9.23 -2.68 6.68
C ILE A 87 -8.48 -3.37 5.54
N VAL A 88 -8.51 -4.71 5.47
CA VAL A 88 -7.89 -5.46 4.37
C VAL A 88 -8.50 -5.07 3.03
N LEU A 89 -9.84 -5.05 2.93
CA LEU A 89 -10.53 -4.63 1.72
C LEU A 89 -10.24 -3.17 1.34
N HIS A 90 -10.13 -2.29 2.33
CA HIS A 90 -9.76 -0.90 2.07
C HIS A 90 -8.34 -0.79 1.51
N ASN A 91 -7.39 -1.54 2.05
CA ASN A 91 -6.01 -1.57 1.55
C ASN A 91 -5.92 -2.16 0.14
N ASP A 92 -6.71 -3.18 -0.19
CA ASP A 92 -6.78 -3.75 -1.54
C ASP A 92 -7.29 -2.74 -2.57
N ASN A 93 -8.28 -1.91 -2.19
CA ASN A 93 -8.73 -0.80 -3.02
C ASN A 93 -7.63 0.26 -3.22
N LEU A 94 -6.89 0.61 -2.16
CA LEU A 94 -5.76 1.54 -2.27
C LEU A 94 -4.66 0.99 -3.19
N ASP A 95 -4.37 -0.31 -3.11
CA ASP A 95 -3.39 -0.96 -3.99
C ASP A 95 -3.85 -0.92 -5.46
N THR A 96 -5.16 -1.08 -5.71
CA THR A 96 -5.74 -0.90 -7.04
C THR A 96 -5.54 0.53 -7.55
N GLU A 97 -5.83 1.55 -6.74
CA GLU A 97 -5.60 2.96 -7.12
C GLU A 97 -4.11 3.27 -7.36
N VAL A 98 -3.20 2.66 -6.61
CA VAL A 98 -1.75 2.79 -6.81
C VAL A 98 -1.36 2.25 -8.19
N LEU A 99 -1.85 1.06 -8.54
CA LEU A 99 -1.56 0.44 -9.84
C LEU A 99 -2.09 1.26 -11.01
N GLU A 100 -3.29 1.81 -10.88
CA GLU A 100 -3.86 2.73 -11.87
C GLU A 100 -2.97 3.98 -12.05
N ALA A 101 -2.59 4.64 -10.95
CA ALA A 101 -1.73 5.82 -11.00
C ALA A 101 -0.35 5.54 -11.62
N LEU A 102 0.24 4.38 -11.33
CA LEU A 102 1.51 3.95 -11.93
C LEU A 102 1.36 3.63 -13.42
N SER A 103 0.23 3.06 -13.83
CA SER A 103 -0.07 2.80 -15.25
C SER A 103 -0.18 4.11 -16.03
N ASP A 104 -0.90 5.10 -15.50
CA ASP A 104 -1.02 6.42 -16.11
C ASP A 104 0.35 7.09 -16.26
N GLN A 105 1.21 6.99 -15.25
CA GLN A 105 2.57 7.52 -15.30
C GLN A 105 3.46 6.85 -16.34
N LYS A 106 3.34 5.53 -16.48
CA LYS A 106 4.05 4.79 -17.52
C LYS A 106 3.63 5.27 -18.91
N ASP A 107 2.33 5.47 -19.13
CA ASP A 107 1.81 5.92 -20.42
C ASP A 107 2.26 7.36 -20.73
N GLN A 108 2.19 8.26 -19.75
CA GLN A 108 2.70 9.62 -19.88
C GLN A 108 4.21 9.64 -20.19
N THR A 109 5.01 8.88 -19.45
CA THR A 109 6.46 8.78 -19.67
C THR A 109 6.77 8.28 -21.08
N THR A 110 6.00 7.31 -21.58
CA THR A 110 6.16 6.76 -22.94
C THR A 110 5.88 7.84 -24.00
N GLN A 111 4.83 8.64 -23.82
CA GLN A 111 4.51 9.75 -24.71
C GLN A 111 5.60 10.83 -24.70
N GLU A 112 6.12 11.17 -23.52
CA GLU A 112 7.21 12.15 -23.36
C GLU A 112 8.49 11.69 -24.07
N ILE A 113 8.86 10.41 -23.90
CA ILE A 113 10.00 9.82 -24.61
C ILE A 113 9.80 9.94 -26.13
N ALA A 114 8.64 9.55 -26.65
CA ALA A 114 8.33 9.65 -28.08
C ALA A 114 8.42 11.10 -28.59
N SER A 115 7.91 12.06 -27.81
CA SER A 115 8.00 13.49 -28.12
C SER A 115 9.45 13.98 -28.17
N VAL A 116 10.28 13.62 -27.18
CA VAL A 116 11.72 13.95 -27.16
C VAL A 116 12.45 13.36 -28.36
N PHE A 117 12.16 12.10 -28.73
CA PHE A 117 12.75 11.49 -29.93
C PHE A 117 12.37 12.22 -31.21
N LYS A 118 11.08 12.54 -31.40
CA LYS A 118 10.59 13.31 -32.55
C LYS A 118 11.23 14.70 -32.62
N ASN A 119 11.33 15.39 -31.49
CA ASN A 119 11.98 16.71 -31.40
C ASN A 119 13.47 16.64 -31.71
N ARG A 120 14.18 15.62 -31.24
CA ARG A 120 15.60 15.42 -31.59
C ARG A 120 15.79 15.17 -33.09
N GLN A 121 14.89 14.43 -33.73
CA GLN A 121 14.94 14.21 -35.18
C GLN A 121 14.65 15.49 -35.96
N SER A 122 13.65 16.28 -35.56
CA SER A 122 13.32 17.54 -36.23
C SER A 122 14.46 18.56 -36.13
N VAL A 123 15.10 18.67 -34.96
CA VAL A 123 16.26 19.57 -34.75
C VAL A 123 17.50 19.12 -35.53
N LYS A 124 17.74 17.82 -35.71
CA LYS A 124 18.82 17.32 -36.60
C LYS A 124 18.62 17.70 -38.07
N GLY A 125 17.38 17.88 -38.51
CA GLY A 125 17.03 18.38 -39.84
C GLY A 125 17.19 19.90 -40.00
N TYR A 126 17.22 20.65 -38.90
CA TYR A 126 17.55 22.07 -38.90
C TYR A 126 19.07 22.24 -38.99
N ASN A 127 19.55 22.45 -40.20
CA ASN A 127 20.93 22.82 -40.46
C ASN A 127 21.21 24.20 -39.82
N LEU A 128 21.85 24.23 -38.65
CA LEU A 128 22.28 25.45 -37.95
C LEU A 128 23.33 26.28 -38.74
N SER A 129 23.68 25.87 -39.96
CA SER A 129 24.62 26.55 -40.85
C SER A 129 24.04 27.74 -41.63
N SER A 130 22.74 28.03 -41.49
CA SER A 130 22.08 29.13 -42.20
C SER A 130 21.99 30.45 -41.40
N VAL A 131 22.44 30.51 -40.14
CA VAL A 131 22.58 31.79 -39.43
C VAL A 131 23.91 32.45 -39.85
N LYS A 132 23.98 32.91 -41.10
CA LYS A 132 25.02 33.87 -41.51
C LYS A 132 24.64 35.24 -40.96
N LYS A 133 25.54 35.82 -40.15
CA LYS A 133 25.60 37.26 -39.86
C LYS A 133 25.94 38.03 -41.12
#